data_AF-A0A8K0NPR8-F1
#
_entry.id   AF-A0A8K0NPR8-F1
#
_cell.length_a   1.000
_cell.length_b   1.000
_cell.length_c   1.000
_cell.angle_alpha   90.00
_cell.angle_beta   90.00
_cell.angle_gamma   90.00
#
_symmetry.space_group_name_H-M   'P 1'
#
loop_
_entity.id
_entity.type
_entity.pdbx_description
1 polymer ?
#
loop_
_entity_poly.entity_id
_entity_poly.type
_entity_poly.pdbx_seq_one_letter_code
_entity_poly.pdbx_strand_id
1 'polypeptide(L)'
;MSVGKNKRLSKGKKGIKKNKVDAFARKDWYSVRAPSIFEVKNVGQTLVNRSQGLKNANDSLKGRVMEFSLGDLNKEEDQAFRKIKLRVEDVKDKNCLTSFYGMDFTTDKIRSLVRKWQSLIEAHIDVRTTDGYLVRLFAIAFTRKNRQQVKKTSYAQSAQIRQIRAKMHEIMKRESECELKELVQKFVPESIGREIEKATKGIFPLQHVYVRKAKLLKSPKVDLSKLLESHGEIENSTGTKVVSDFVEPEVLASV
;
A
#
# COMPACT_ATOMS: atom_id res chain seq x y z
N MET A 1 5.04 53.72 -65.03
CA MET A 1 4.84 52.31 -65.44
C MET A 1 6.17 51.55 -65.35
N SER A 2 6.26 50.56 -64.46
CA SER A 2 6.84 49.22 -64.72
C SER A 2 6.91 48.45 -63.41
N VAL A 3 6.06 47.44 -63.33
CA VAL A 3 5.87 46.53 -62.18
C VAL A 3 6.91 45.42 -62.28
N GLY A 4 8.00 45.52 -61.51
CA GLY A 4 9.01 44.48 -61.37
C GLY A 4 8.62 43.48 -60.26
N LYS A 5 7.98 42.39 -60.67
CA LYS A 5 7.47 41.31 -59.81
C LYS A 5 8.59 40.65 -58.97
N ASN A 6 8.46 40.72 -57.63
CA ASN A 6 9.23 39.95 -56.67
C ASN A 6 9.17 38.44 -57.00
N LYS A 7 10.30 37.88 -57.42
CA LYS A 7 10.46 36.45 -57.69
C LYS A 7 10.67 35.71 -56.36
N ARG A 8 9.54 35.30 -55.76
CA ARG A 8 9.39 34.18 -54.82
C ARG A 8 10.52 34.00 -53.79
N LEU A 9 10.41 34.71 -52.66
CA LEU A 9 10.87 34.20 -51.38
C LEU A 9 10.34 32.77 -51.21
N SER A 10 11.25 31.82 -51.01
CA SER A 10 10.96 30.41 -50.76
C SER A 10 9.80 30.31 -49.79
N LYS A 11 8.71 29.67 -50.22
CA LYS A 11 7.59 29.31 -49.35
C LYS A 11 8.17 28.76 -48.05
N GLY A 12 8.04 29.52 -46.96
CA GLY A 12 8.39 29.05 -45.62
C GLY A 12 7.77 27.66 -45.48
N LYS A 13 8.60 26.67 -45.14
CA LYS A 13 8.14 25.31 -44.83
C LYS A 13 6.93 25.47 -43.92
N LYS A 14 5.73 25.22 -44.46
CA LYS A 14 4.50 25.12 -43.68
C LYS A 14 4.86 24.20 -42.53
N GLY A 15 4.90 24.75 -41.32
CA GLY A 15 5.23 23.99 -40.12
C GLY A 15 4.44 22.69 -40.18
N ILE A 16 5.14 21.56 -40.13
CA ILE A 16 4.55 20.22 -40.21
C ILE A 16 3.38 20.23 -39.23
N LYS A 17 2.16 20.21 -39.79
CA LYS A 17 0.93 20.23 -39.01
C LYS A 17 0.99 18.92 -38.24
N LYS A 18 1.38 18.97 -36.96
CA LYS A 18 1.46 17.77 -36.11
C LYS A 18 0.09 17.13 -36.19
N ASN A 19 0.02 15.94 -36.79
CA ASN A 19 -1.22 15.17 -36.80
C ASN A 19 -1.71 15.08 -35.36
N LYS A 20 -2.98 15.42 -35.14
CA LYS A 20 -3.62 15.35 -33.83
C LYS A 20 -3.76 13.87 -33.47
N VAL A 21 -2.70 13.29 -32.93
CA VAL A 21 -2.67 11.90 -32.47
C VAL A 21 -3.35 11.84 -31.11
N ASP A 22 -4.24 10.86 -30.93
CA ASP A 22 -4.87 10.60 -29.64
C ASP A 22 -3.81 10.35 -28.54
N ALA A 23 -4.01 10.97 -27.39
CA ALA A 23 -3.14 10.81 -26.24
C ALA A 23 -3.15 9.37 -25.70
N PHE A 24 -4.26 8.63 -25.82
CA PHE A 24 -4.36 7.24 -25.38
C PHE A 24 -3.59 6.26 -26.27
N ALA A 25 -3.42 6.57 -27.56
CA ALA A 25 -2.63 5.75 -28.48
C ALA A 25 -1.14 5.66 -28.09
N ARG A 26 -0.66 6.58 -27.23
CA ARG A 26 0.73 6.63 -26.74
C ARG A 26 0.91 5.98 -25.37
N LYS A 27 -0.12 5.33 -24.83
CA LYS A 27 -0.11 4.76 -23.49
C LYS A 27 -0.08 3.24 -23.55
N ASP A 28 0.60 2.67 -22.57
CA ASP A 28 0.64 1.23 -22.32
C ASP A 28 0.00 0.91 -20.98
N TRP A 29 -0.68 -0.23 -20.95
CA TRP A 29 -1.36 -0.76 -19.78
C TRP A 29 -0.46 -1.76 -19.05
N TYR A 30 -0.41 -1.62 -17.74
CA TYR A 30 0.32 -2.47 -16.80
C TYR A 30 -0.67 -3.05 -15.78
N SER A 31 -0.48 -4.30 -15.39
CA SER A 31 -1.24 -4.93 -14.31
C SER A 31 -0.65 -4.54 -12.96
N VAL A 32 -1.50 -4.37 -11.96
CA VAL A 32 -1.10 -4.06 -10.58
C VAL A 32 -1.21 -5.33 -9.77
N ARG A 33 -0.07 -5.78 -9.23
CA ARG A 33 -0.01 -6.98 -8.41
C ARG A 33 0.12 -6.65 -6.93
N ALA A 34 -0.77 -7.21 -6.11
CA ALA A 34 -0.71 -7.20 -4.66
C ALA A 34 0.24 -8.29 -4.12
N PRO A 35 0.87 -8.05 -2.95
CA PRO A 35 1.64 -9.08 -2.26
C PRO A 35 0.82 -10.33 -1.94
N SER A 36 1.52 -11.46 -1.79
CA SER A 36 0.99 -12.79 -1.39
C SER A 36 0.30 -12.82 -0.01
N ILE A 37 0.29 -11.72 0.73
CA ILE A 37 -0.47 -11.56 1.98
C ILE A 37 -1.97 -11.58 1.70
N PHE A 38 -2.38 -11.16 0.50
CA PHE A 38 -3.76 -11.08 0.07
C PHE A 38 -4.09 -12.24 -0.89
N GLU A 39 -5.36 -12.65 -0.91
CA GLU A 39 -5.81 -13.74 -1.77
C GLU A 39 -5.77 -13.34 -3.25
N VAL A 40 -6.29 -12.14 -3.57
CA VAL A 40 -6.36 -11.62 -4.93
C VAL A 40 -5.07 -10.90 -5.28
N LYS A 41 -4.22 -11.59 -6.05
CA LYS A 41 -2.93 -11.03 -6.50
C LYS A 41 -3.09 -9.95 -7.58
N ASN A 42 -4.02 -10.09 -8.52
CA ASN A 42 -4.21 -9.10 -9.58
C ASN A 42 -5.35 -8.16 -9.22
N VAL A 43 -5.02 -6.93 -8.85
CA VAL A 43 -5.99 -5.99 -8.24
C VAL A 43 -6.53 -4.98 -9.25
N GLY A 44 -5.82 -4.76 -10.35
CA GLY A 44 -6.26 -3.80 -11.36
C GLY A 44 -5.23 -3.50 -12.43
N GLN A 45 -5.48 -2.44 -13.19
CA GLN A 45 -4.60 -1.99 -14.25
C GLN A 45 -4.27 -0.50 -14.10
N THR A 46 -3.07 -0.12 -14.50
CA THR A 46 -2.62 1.26 -14.54
C THR A 46 -2.00 1.56 -15.90
N LEU A 47 -2.26 2.77 -16.39
CA LEU A 47 -1.75 3.23 -17.68
C LEU A 47 -0.61 4.24 -17.47
N VAL A 48 0.39 4.17 -18.34
CA VAL A 48 1.51 5.10 -18.37
C VAL A 48 1.85 5.43 -19.82
N ASN A 49 2.52 6.56 -20.05
CA ASN A 49 3.03 6.88 -21.37
C ASN A 49 4.12 5.87 -21.75
N ARG A 50 4.15 5.45 -23.01
CA ARG A 50 5.24 4.65 -23.57
C ARG A 50 6.58 5.32 -23.33
N SER A 51 7.60 4.51 -23.05
CA SER A 51 8.97 4.99 -22.94
C SER A 51 9.37 5.65 -24.26
N GLN A 52 9.78 6.92 -24.20
CA GLN A 52 10.19 7.71 -25.36
C GLN A 52 11.38 8.60 -24.99
N GLY A 53 12.50 8.40 -25.69
CA GLY A 53 13.74 9.14 -25.43
C GLY A 53 14.21 8.96 -23.98
N LEU A 54 14.38 10.08 -23.28
CA LEU A 54 14.86 10.12 -21.89
C LEU A 54 13.77 9.85 -20.83
N LYS A 55 12.51 9.68 -21.24
CA LYS A 55 11.40 9.42 -20.30
C LYS A 55 11.09 7.93 -20.28
N ASN A 56 11.43 7.27 -19.18
CA ASN A 56 11.13 5.87 -18.96
C ASN A 56 9.74 5.70 -18.31
N ALA A 57 8.96 4.75 -18.80
CA ALA A 57 7.67 4.36 -18.25
C ALA A 57 7.81 3.85 -16.81
N ASN A 58 8.87 3.08 -16.52
CA ASN A 58 9.09 2.46 -15.21
C ASN A 58 9.25 3.52 -14.11
N ASP A 59 10.03 4.57 -14.36
CA ASP A 59 10.24 5.66 -13.38
C ASP A 59 8.95 6.43 -13.08
N SER A 60 8.04 6.49 -14.06
CA SER A 60 6.73 7.13 -13.91
C SER A 60 5.69 6.23 -13.22
N LEU A 61 5.92 4.91 -13.16
CA LEU A 61 5.08 3.93 -12.48
C LEU A 61 5.49 3.76 -11.02
N LYS A 62 6.80 3.70 -10.75
CA LYS A 62 7.34 3.59 -9.39
C LYS A 62 6.90 4.77 -8.54
N GLY A 63 6.55 4.50 -7.29
CA GLY A 63 6.09 5.50 -6.33
C GLY A 63 4.60 5.84 -6.41
N ARG A 64 3.85 5.34 -7.40
CA ARG A 64 2.39 5.46 -7.39
C ARG A 64 1.82 4.71 -6.18
N VAL A 65 0.93 5.37 -5.45
CA VAL A 65 0.19 4.77 -4.33
C VAL A 65 -1.25 4.58 -4.77
N MET A 66 -1.72 3.34 -4.70
CA MET A 66 -3.08 2.94 -5.03
C MET A 66 -3.78 2.47 -3.76
N GLU A 67 -5.07 2.74 -3.69
CA GLU A 67 -5.90 2.42 -2.53
C GLU A 67 -6.96 1.41 -2.96
N PHE A 68 -7.02 0.29 -2.25
CA PHE A 68 -7.92 -0.83 -2.53
C PHE A 68 -8.70 -1.18 -1.28
N SER A 69 -9.93 -1.69 -1.45
CA SER A 69 -10.67 -2.28 -0.36
C SER A 69 -10.05 -3.61 0.05
N LEU A 70 -10.00 -3.90 1.35
CA LEU A 70 -9.59 -5.22 1.84
C LEU A 70 -10.59 -6.30 1.40
N GLY A 71 -11.87 -5.94 1.25
CA GLY A 71 -12.89 -6.85 0.72
C GLY A 71 -12.59 -7.30 -0.71
N ASP A 72 -12.08 -6.39 -1.55
CA ASP A 72 -11.66 -6.75 -2.93
C ASP A 72 -10.39 -7.61 -2.94
N LEU A 73 -9.49 -7.40 -1.96
CA LEU A 73 -8.22 -8.11 -1.86
C LEU A 73 -8.37 -9.55 -1.31
N ASN A 74 -9.34 -9.79 -0.42
CA ASN A 74 -9.56 -11.08 0.26
C ASN A 74 -10.93 -11.71 -0.03
N LYS A 75 -11.72 -11.14 -0.95
CA LYS A 75 -13.10 -11.58 -1.28
C LYS A 75 -14.04 -11.69 -0.07
N GLU A 76 -13.80 -10.89 0.96
CA GLU A 76 -14.56 -10.88 2.21
C GLU A 76 -15.23 -9.52 2.41
N GLU A 77 -16.52 -9.44 2.10
CA GLU A 77 -17.27 -8.16 2.09
C GLU A 77 -17.39 -7.52 3.48
N ASP A 78 -17.38 -8.33 4.55
CA ASP A 78 -17.44 -7.83 5.93
C ASP A 78 -16.27 -6.88 6.27
N GLN A 79 -15.14 -7.03 5.56
CA GLN A 79 -13.93 -6.23 5.75
C GLN A 79 -13.80 -5.09 4.73
N ALA A 80 -14.81 -4.83 3.90
CA ALA A 80 -14.77 -3.80 2.85
C ALA A 80 -14.52 -2.37 3.38
N PHE A 81 -14.80 -2.12 4.67
CA PHE A 81 -14.55 -0.82 5.30
C PHE A 81 -13.06 -0.51 5.51
N ARG A 82 -12.17 -1.47 5.31
CA ARG A 82 -10.72 -1.30 5.47
C ARG A 82 -10.11 -1.02 4.10
N LYS A 83 -9.37 0.08 4.01
CA LYS A 83 -8.69 0.50 2.79
C LYS A 83 -7.19 0.29 2.95
N ILE A 84 -6.61 -0.53 2.08
CA ILE A 84 -5.19 -0.81 2.03
C ILE A 84 -4.55 0.07 0.96
N LYS A 85 -3.46 0.74 1.32
CA LYS A 85 -2.65 1.52 0.40
C LYS A 85 -1.45 0.70 0.00
N LEU A 86 -1.32 0.46 -1.30
CA LEU A 86 -0.23 -0.27 -1.91
C LEU A 86 0.61 0.69 -2.77
N ARG A 87 1.92 0.71 -2.57
CA ARG A 87 2.86 1.53 -3.34
C ARG A 87 3.57 0.67 -4.37
N VAL A 88 3.66 1.12 -5.61
CA VAL A 88 4.49 0.46 -6.64
C VAL A 88 5.96 0.69 -6.31
N GLU A 89 6.69 -0.38 -6.04
CA GLU A 89 8.14 -0.33 -5.78
C GLU A 89 8.94 -0.71 -7.03
N ASP A 90 8.48 -1.73 -7.75
CA ASP A 90 9.15 -2.19 -8.95
C ASP A 90 8.18 -2.59 -10.06
N VAL A 91 8.70 -2.66 -11.29
CA VAL A 91 7.95 -3.05 -12.48
C VAL A 91 8.70 -4.17 -13.17
N LYS A 92 8.10 -5.36 -13.23
CA LYS A 92 8.62 -6.54 -13.93
C LYS A 92 7.73 -6.81 -15.12
N ASP A 93 8.30 -6.71 -16.32
CA ASP A 93 7.58 -6.81 -17.60
C ASP A 93 6.41 -5.82 -17.65
N LYS A 94 5.16 -6.32 -17.65
CA LYS A 94 3.93 -5.51 -17.58
C LYS A 94 3.23 -5.56 -16.22
N ASN A 95 3.92 -6.04 -15.19
CA ASN A 95 3.38 -6.19 -13.84
C ASN A 95 4.05 -5.20 -12.88
N CYS A 96 3.25 -4.38 -12.22
CA CYS A 96 3.69 -3.50 -11.14
C CYS A 96 3.65 -4.26 -9.81
N LEU A 97 4.82 -4.51 -9.23
CA LEU A 97 4.96 -5.13 -7.91
C LEU A 97 4.76 -4.06 -6.85
N THR A 98 3.82 -4.31 -5.95
CA THR A 98 3.46 -3.34 -4.91
C THR A 98 3.88 -3.80 -3.52
N SER A 99 4.14 -2.84 -2.63
CA SER A 99 4.39 -3.07 -1.20
C SER A 99 3.34 -2.36 -0.36
N PHE A 100 3.20 -2.79 0.90
CA PHE A 100 2.29 -2.14 1.84
C PHE A 100 2.79 -0.73 2.20
N TYR A 101 1.92 0.27 2.04
CA TYR A 101 2.21 1.67 2.36
C TYR A 101 1.39 2.20 3.54
N GLY A 102 0.19 1.65 3.76
CA GLY A 102 -0.63 2.05 4.88
C GLY A 102 -2.02 1.44 4.85
N MET A 103 -2.77 1.70 5.91
CA MET A 103 -4.15 1.25 6.08
C MET A 103 -4.99 2.40 6.63
N ASP A 104 -6.23 2.55 6.17
CA ASP A 104 -7.19 3.51 6.71
C ASP A 104 -8.60 2.90 6.70
N PHE A 105 -9.54 3.52 7.40
CA PHE A 105 -10.94 3.13 7.34
C PHE A 105 -11.69 3.97 6.30
N THR A 106 -12.79 3.43 5.78
CA THR A 106 -13.78 4.21 5.04
C THR A 106 -14.47 5.24 5.95
N THR A 107 -14.93 6.34 5.37
CA THR A 107 -15.49 7.46 6.14
C THR A 107 -16.83 7.12 6.76
N ASP A 108 -17.65 6.33 6.06
CA ASP A 108 -18.92 5.78 6.54
C ASP A 108 -18.72 4.91 7.78
N LYS A 109 -17.73 4.00 7.79
CA LYS A 109 -17.47 3.16 8.96
C LYS A 109 -17.07 3.99 10.16
N ILE A 110 -16.12 4.92 10.04
CA ILE A 110 -15.72 5.79 11.17
C ILE A 110 -16.92 6.56 11.71
N ARG A 111 -17.73 7.16 10.83
CA ARG A 111 -18.94 7.92 11.22
C ARG A 111 -19.99 7.03 11.88
N SER A 112 -20.11 5.77 11.49
CA SER A 112 -21.06 4.82 12.07
C SER A 112 -20.72 4.39 13.51
N LEU A 113 -19.42 4.37 13.84
CA LEU A 113 -18.91 3.97 15.16
C LEU A 113 -19.05 5.10 16.19
N VAL A 114 -18.83 6.35 15.78
CA VAL A 114 -18.89 7.51 16.67
C VAL A 114 -20.37 7.88 16.94
N ARG A 115 -20.89 7.35 18.05
CA ARG A 115 -22.23 7.65 18.56
C ARG A 115 -22.18 8.45 19.86
N LYS A 116 -23.28 9.12 20.19
CA LYS A 116 -23.48 9.80 21.48
C LYS A 116 -23.60 8.77 22.63
N TRP A 117 -23.43 9.23 23.87
CA TRP A 117 -23.66 8.46 25.11
C TRP A 117 -22.61 7.38 25.44
N GLN A 118 -21.47 7.42 24.77
CA GLN A 118 -20.28 6.59 25.04
C GLN A 118 -19.03 7.47 24.98
N SER A 119 -17.95 7.04 25.63
CA SER A 119 -16.64 7.68 25.56
C SER A 119 -15.87 7.11 24.38
N LEU A 120 -15.24 7.99 23.61
CA LEU A 120 -14.24 7.64 22.60
C LEU A 120 -12.86 7.59 23.27
N ILE A 121 -12.13 6.51 23.04
CA ILE A 121 -10.75 6.34 23.50
C ILE A 121 -9.86 6.11 22.28
N GLU A 122 -8.93 7.03 22.07
CA GLU A 122 -7.93 6.96 21.00
C GLU A 122 -6.53 6.82 21.58
N ALA A 123 -5.69 6.08 20.86
CA ALA A 123 -4.28 5.88 21.14
C ALA A 123 -3.48 5.87 19.84
N HIS A 124 -2.23 6.33 19.89
CA HIS A 124 -1.30 6.24 18.77
C HIS A 124 0.10 5.95 19.27
N ILE A 125 0.84 5.18 18.49
CA ILE A 125 2.22 4.81 18.81
C ILE A 125 3.03 4.71 17.52
N ASP A 126 4.30 5.08 17.63
CA ASP A 126 5.32 4.87 16.62
C ASP A 126 6.12 3.64 17.00
N VAL A 127 6.11 2.62 16.13
CA VAL A 127 6.84 1.38 16.35
C VAL A 127 7.73 1.09 15.15
N ARG A 128 8.90 0.53 15.44
CA ARG A 128 9.82 0.03 14.44
C ARG A 128 9.65 -1.48 14.33
N THR A 129 9.36 -1.97 13.14
CA THR A 129 9.30 -3.40 12.83
C THR A 129 10.72 -3.99 12.73
N THR A 130 10.84 -5.31 12.78
CA THR A 130 12.12 -6.03 12.76
C THR A 130 12.91 -5.83 11.47
N ASP A 131 12.21 -5.72 10.34
CA ASP A 131 12.73 -5.41 9.00
C ASP A 131 13.08 -3.93 8.79
N GLY A 132 12.87 -3.08 9.81
CA GLY A 132 13.37 -1.71 9.84
C GLY A 132 12.40 -0.65 9.29
N TYR A 133 11.14 -0.98 9.05
CA TYR A 133 10.11 0.01 8.78
C TYR A 133 9.70 0.74 10.07
N LEU A 134 9.43 2.04 9.97
CA LEU A 134 8.83 2.82 11.05
C LEU A 134 7.35 3.02 10.72
N VAL A 135 6.47 2.47 11.54
CA VAL A 135 5.02 2.49 11.34
C VAL A 135 4.35 3.23 12.50
N ARG A 136 3.45 4.17 12.17
CA ARG A 136 2.55 4.80 13.14
C ARG A 136 1.19 4.11 13.11
N LEU A 137 0.83 3.49 14.22
CA LEU A 137 -0.46 2.83 14.40
C LEU A 137 -1.39 3.74 15.20
N PHE A 138 -2.64 3.81 14.77
CA PHE A 138 -3.73 4.50 15.47
C PHE A 138 -4.78 3.47 15.86
N ALA A 139 -5.07 3.37 17.14
CA ALA A 139 -6.14 2.54 17.65
C ALA A 139 -7.29 3.42 18.15
N ILE A 140 -8.51 2.91 17.96
CA ILE A 140 -9.75 3.52 18.41
C ILE A 140 -10.56 2.48 19.18
N ALA A 141 -11.19 2.91 20.26
CA ALA A 141 -12.09 2.09 21.06
C ALA A 141 -13.25 2.94 21.59
N PHE A 142 -14.37 2.29 21.85
CA PHE A 142 -15.54 2.92 22.45
C PHE A 142 -15.95 2.16 23.71
N THR A 143 -16.49 2.88 24.69
CA THR A 143 -17.06 2.24 25.87
C THR A 143 -18.34 1.48 25.53
N ARG A 144 -18.47 0.26 26.05
CA ARG A 144 -19.66 -0.55 25.89
C ARG A 144 -20.65 -0.24 27.01
N LYS A 145 -21.94 -0.19 26.67
CA LYS A 145 -23.01 -0.16 27.68
C LYS A 145 -23.25 -1.59 28.18
N ASN A 146 -23.32 -1.78 29.49
CA ASN A 146 -23.65 -3.10 30.04
C ASN A 146 -25.13 -3.42 29.78
N ARG A 147 -25.48 -4.71 29.57
CA ARG A 147 -26.83 -5.11 29.17
C ARG A 147 -27.89 -4.77 30.22
N GLN A 148 -27.53 -4.84 31.50
CA GLN A 148 -28.41 -4.55 32.64
C GLN A 148 -28.37 -3.06 33.06
N GLN A 149 -27.62 -2.22 32.35
CA GLN A 149 -27.43 -0.82 32.74
C GLN A 149 -28.67 0.02 32.44
N VAL A 150 -29.30 0.56 33.49
CA VAL A 150 -30.46 1.45 33.38
C VAL A 150 -30.08 2.80 32.76
N LYS A 151 -28.95 3.39 33.18
CA LYS A 151 -28.46 4.66 32.65
C LYS A 151 -28.22 4.57 31.14
N LYS A 152 -28.64 5.59 30.40
CA LYS A 152 -28.43 5.67 28.94
C LYS A 152 -26.96 5.84 28.56
N THR A 153 -26.18 6.49 29.42
CA THR A 153 -24.78 6.85 29.19
C THR A 153 -23.81 5.83 29.77
N SER A 154 -22.75 5.53 29.04
CA SER A 154 -21.62 4.71 29.48
C SER A 154 -20.33 5.50 29.30
N TYR A 155 -20.00 6.35 30.27
CA TYR A 155 -18.80 7.18 30.23
C TYR A 155 -17.73 6.62 31.17
N ALA A 156 -16.52 6.45 30.65
CA ALA A 156 -15.36 6.09 31.46
C ALA A 156 -14.79 7.33 32.15
N GLN A 157 -14.33 7.17 33.38
CA GLN A 157 -13.64 8.25 34.10
C GLN A 157 -12.26 8.53 33.46
N SER A 158 -11.75 9.75 33.63
CA SER A 158 -10.45 10.16 33.08
C SER A 158 -9.29 9.24 33.51
N ALA A 159 -9.32 8.73 34.75
CA ALA A 159 -8.32 7.78 35.24
C ALA A 159 -8.38 6.43 34.48
N GLN A 160 -9.59 5.90 34.27
CA GLN A 160 -9.81 4.67 33.49
C GLN A 160 -9.36 4.85 32.04
N ILE A 161 -9.65 6.00 31.41
CA ILE A 161 -9.21 6.31 30.04
C ILE A 161 -7.69 6.30 29.94
N ARG A 162 -6.97 6.87 30.91
CA ARG A 162 -5.49 6.86 30.94
C ARG A 162 -4.95 5.43 31.08
N GLN A 163 -5.52 4.62 31.96
CA GLN A 163 -5.12 3.22 32.14
C GLN A 163 -5.39 2.37 30.89
N ILE A 164 -6.53 2.58 30.22
CA ILE A 164 -6.87 1.91 28.96
C ILE A 164 -5.87 2.29 27.87
N ARG A 165 -5.54 3.57 27.72
CA ARG A 165 -4.52 4.03 26.75
C ARG A 165 -3.15 3.43 27.02
N ALA A 166 -2.73 3.31 28.28
CA ALA A 166 -1.47 2.67 28.64
C ALA A 166 -1.45 1.20 28.18
N LYS A 167 -2.52 0.43 28.44
CA LYS A 167 -2.65 -0.95 27.94
C LYS A 167 -2.70 -1.04 26.41
N MET A 168 -3.37 -0.10 25.74
CA MET A 168 -3.37 -0.02 24.28
C MET A 168 -1.94 0.15 23.75
N HIS A 169 -1.15 1.06 24.33
CA HIS A 169 0.23 1.28 23.91
C HIS A 169 1.10 0.05 24.12
N GLU A 170 0.97 -0.62 25.27
CA GLU A 170 1.71 -1.84 25.61
C GLU A 170 1.44 -2.96 24.60
N ILE A 171 0.16 -3.27 24.35
CA ILE A 171 -0.23 -4.35 23.43
C ILE A 171 0.14 -4.00 21.99
N MET A 172 -0.11 -2.78 21.55
CA MET A 172 0.26 -2.36 20.20
C MET A 172 1.77 -2.42 19.99
N LYS A 173 2.58 -2.06 21.00
CA LYS A 173 4.04 -2.17 20.91
C LYS A 173 4.46 -3.63 20.78
N ARG A 174 4.00 -4.49 21.69
CA ARG A 174 4.33 -5.92 21.69
C ARG A 174 3.93 -6.61 20.39
N GLU A 175 2.72 -6.36 19.90
CA GLU A 175 2.22 -7.00 18.68
C GLU A 175 2.91 -6.50 17.41
N SER A 176 3.57 -5.34 17.47
CA SER A 176 4.32 -4.74 16.37
C SER A 176 5.80 -5.13 16.35
N GLU A 177 6.28 -5.93 17.31
CA GLU A 177 7.62 -6.52 17.32
C GLU A 177 7.69 -7.74 16.38
N CYS A 178 7.32 -7.53 15.11
CA CYS A 178 7.34 -8.53 14.06
C CYS A 178 7.73 -7.89 12.72
N GLU A 179 7.84 -8.70 11.67
CA GLU A 179 8.05 -8.17 10.32
C GLU A 179 6.78 -7.47 9.81
N LEU A 180 6.94 -6.59 8.81
CA LEU A 180 5.80 -5.86 8.24
C LEU A 180 4.75 -6.81 7.65
N LYS A 181 5.18 -7.93 7.04
CA LYS A 181 4.31 -8.96 6.47
C LYS A 181 3.36 -9.53 7.53
N GLU A 182 3.92 -9.95 8.66
CA GLU A 182 3.17 -10.51 9.79
C GLU A 182 2.29 -9.45 10.44
N LEU A 183 2.77 -8.22 10.56
CA LEU A 183 1.99 -7.11 11.12
C LEU A 183 0.73 -6.83 10.29
N VAL A 184 0.83 -6.85 8.97
CA VAL A 184 -0.33 -6.69 8.07
C VAL A 184 -1.29 -7.87 8.21
N GLN A 185 -0.77 -9.11 8.32
CA GLN A 185 -1.61 -10.28 8.57
C GLN A 185 -2.37 -10.18 9.89
N LYS A 186 -1.78 -9.59 10.95
CA LYS A 186 -2.47 -9.34 12.22
C LYS A 186 -3.61 -8.31 12.12
N PHE A 187 -3.55 -7.39 11.16
CA PHE A 187 -4.64 -6.44 10.95
C PHE A 187 -5.90 -7.12 10.45
N VAL A 188 -5.80 -8.10 9.54
CA VAL A 188 -6.95 -8.77 8.89
C VAL A 188 -7.93 -9.40 9.89
N PRO A 189 -7.52 -10.31 10.81
CA PRO A 189 -8.42 -10.90 11.81
C PRO A 189 -8.62 -10.02 13.06
N GLU A 190 -8.07 -8.80 13.06
CA GLU A 190 -8.14 -7.85 14.18
C GLU A 190 -7.57 -8.38 15.51
N SER A 191 -6.51 -9.19 15.46
CA SER A 191 -5.93 -9.84 16.65
C SER A 191 -5.56 -8.81 17.74
N ILE A 192 -4.93 -7.71 17.33
CA ILE A 192 -4.53 -6.59 18.19
C ILE A 192 -5.77 -5.98 18.89
N GLY A 193 -6.87 -5.78 18.16
CA GLY A 193 -8.10 -5.20 18.70
C GLY A 193 -8.75 -6.10 19.75
N ARG A 194 -8.84 -7.40 19.45
CA ARG A 194 -9.40 -8.41 20.36
C ARG A 194 -8.58 -8.55 21.63
N GLU A 195 -7.25 -8.47 21.51
CA GLU A 195 -6.37 -8.55 22.67
C GLU A 195 -6.48 -7.32 23.57
N ILE A 196 -6.56 -6.12 22.99
CA ILE A 196 -6.86 -4.89 23.73
C ILE A 196 -8.20 -5.02 24.46
N GLU A 197 -9.25 -5.51 23.81
CA GLU A 197 -10.56 -5.71 24.44
C GLU A 197 -10.47 -6.66 25.64
N LYS A 198 -9.78 -7.80 25.49
CA LYS A 198 -9.58 -8.78 26.56
C LYS A 198 -8.82 -8.19 27.74
N ALA A 199 -7.73 -7.48 27.50
CA ALA A 199 -6.87 -6.91 28.54
C ALA A 199 -7.52 -5.73 29.28
N THR A 200 -8.41 -5.00 28.63
CA THR A 200 -9.07 -3.80 29.19
C THR A 200 -10.40 -4.10 29.88
N LYS A 201 -10.97 -5.30 29.67
CA LYS A 201 -12.25 -5.74 30.28
C LYS A 201 -12.30 -5.59 31.80
N GLY A 202 -11.17 -5.76 32.50
CA GLY A 202 -11.08 -5.56 33.95
C GLY A 202 -11.12 -4.09 34.42
N ILE A 203 -10.87 -3.13 33.52
CA ILE A 203 -10.92 -1.69 33.82
C ILE A 203 -12.31 -1.14 33.45
N PHE A 204 -12.70 -1.34 32.19
CA PHE A 204 -13.99 -0.91 31.65
C PHE A 204 -14.33 -1.75 30.41
N PRO A 205 -15.57 -2.20 30.22
CA PRO A 205 -15.94 -2.96 29.02
C PRO A 205 -15.90 -2.08 27.77
N LEU A 206 -15.13 -2.49 26.77
CA LEU A 206 -15.03 -1.81 25.47
C LEU A 206 -15.84 -2.52 24.40
N GLN A 207 -16.10 -1.81 23.31
CA GLN A 207 -16.65 -2.31 22.05
C GLN A 207 -15.96 -1.61 20.88
N HIS A 208 -16.00 -2.23 19.70
CA HIS A 208 -15.46 -1.64 18.47
C HIS A 208 -14.00 -1.18 18.63
N VAL A 209 -13.16 -2.10 19.12
CA VAL A 209 -11.72 -1.86 19.31
C VAL A 209 -11.00 -2.22 18.02
N TYR A 210 -10.47 -1.20 17.33
CA TYR A 210 -9.85 -1.38 16.03
C TYR A 210 -8.52 -0.64 15.92
N VAL A 211 -7.60 -1.17 15.11
CA VAL A 211 -6.52 -0.38 14.52
C VAL A 211 -7.13 0.42 13.37
N ARG A 212 -7.49 1.68 13.62
CA ARG A 212 -8.16 2.57 12.66
C ARG A 212 -7.28 2.90 11.46
N LYS A 213 -5.99 3.14 11.72
CA LYS A 213 -5.06 3.65 10.70
C LYS A 213 -3.65 3.15 10.97
N ALA A 214 -2.96 2.75 9.91
CA ALA A 214 -1.53 2.47 9.93
C ALA A 214 -0.84 3.36 8.87
N LYS A 215 0.21 4.08 9.27
CA LYS A 215 1.00 4.92 8.36
C LYS A 215 2.43 4.44 8.34
N LEU A 216 2.99 4.24 7.15
CA LEU A 216 4.43 4.09 7.00
C LEU A 216 5.10 5.47 7.10
N LEU A 217 5.94 5.67 8.11
CA LEU A 217 6.71 6.91 8.30
C LEU A 217 8.06 6.83 7.58
N LYS A 218 8.76 5.70 7.73
CA LYS A 218 10.07 5.47 7.12
C LYS A 218 10.12 4.04 6.59
N SER A 219 10.54 3.90 5.34
CA SER A 219 10.89 2.63 4.73
C SER A 219 12.41 2.44 4.75
N PRO A 220 12.92 1.21 4.97
CA PRO A 220 14.30 0.88 4.69
C PRO A 220 14.59 0.99 3.19
N LYS A 221 15.87 0.86 2.82
CA LYS A 221 16.26 0.85 1.40
C LYS A 221 15.59 -0.36 0.73
N VAL A 222 15.02 -0.14 -0.46
CA VAL A 222 14.29 -1.18 -1.19
C VAL A 222 15.25 -2.31 -1.52
N ASP A 223 14.91 -3.51 -1.05
CA ASP A 223 15.59 -4.75 -1.37
C ASP A 223 14.70 -5.54 -2.33
N LEU A 224 15.17 -5.71 -3.56
CA LEU A 224 14.44 -6.39 -4.62
C LEU A 224 14.19 -7.86 -4.26
N SER A 225 15.08 -8.49 -3.51
CA SER A 225 14.94 -9.89 -3.09
C SER A 225 13.73 -10.06 -2.17
N LYS A 226 13.59 -9.20 -1.15
CA LYS A 226 12.45 -9.20 -0.23
C LYS A 226 11.14 -8.86 -0.92
N LEU A 227 11.18 -7.94 -1.88
CA LEU A 227 10.00 -7.61 -2.68
C LEU A 227 9.54 -8.83 -3.50
N LEU A 228 10.46 -9.50 -4.20
CA LEU A 228 10.12 -10.69 -4.98
C LEU A 228 9.57 -11.83 -4.11
N GLU A 229 10.16 -12.05 -2.93
CA GLU A 229 9.66 -13.00 -1.94
C GLU A 229 8.21 -12.69 -1.53
N SER A 230 7.88 -11.41 -1.33
CA SER A 230 6.52 -11.00 -0.97
C SER A 230 5.47 -11.27 -2.06
N HIS A 231 5.87 -11.40 -3.33
CA HIS A 231 4.97 -11.70 -4.46
C HIS A 231 4.92 -13.19 -4.83
N GLY A 232 5.78 -14.02 -4.24
CA GLY A 232 5.73 -15.48 -4.33
C GLY A 232 5.93 -16.08 -5.73
N GLU A 233 6.40 -15.30 -6.72
CA GLU A 233 6.68 -15.81 -8.06
C GLU A 233 8.19 -15.84 -8.38
N ILE A 234 8.78 -17.01 -8.13
CA ILE A 234 9.42 -17.79 -9.20
C ILE A 234 8.83 -19.21 -9.14
N GLU A 235 7.60 -19.38 -9.62
CA GLU A 235 7.18 -20.70 -10.13
C GLU A 235 7.54 -20.76 -11.61
N ASN A 236 8.65 -21.46 -11.90
CA ASN A 236 8.85 -22.27 -13.11
C ASN A 236 8.38 -21.72 -14.47
N SER A 237 8.86 -20.55 -14.90
CA SER A 237 9.25 -20.46 -16.31
C SER A 237 10.63 -21.08 -16.39
N THR A 238 10.70 -22.36 -16.73
CA THR A 238 11.91 -23.09 -17.12
C THR A 238 12.88 -22.13 -17.78
N GLY A 239 13.95 -21.81 -17.07
CA GLY A 239 15.09 -21.17 -17.68
C GLY A 239 15.55 -22.10 -18.79
N THR A 240 15.39 -21.69 -20.04
CA THR A 240 16.32 -22.10 -21.05
C THR A 240 17.67 -21.62 -20.52
N LYS A 241 18.44 -22.54 -19.94
CA LYS A 241 19.86 -22.30 -19.69
C LYS A 241 20.40 -21.87 -21.04
N VAL A 242 20.73 -20.58 -21.18
CA VAL A 242 21.65 -20.17 -22.23
C VAL A 242 22.97 -20.79 -21.79
N VAL A 243 23.25 -21.97 -22.34
CA VAL A 243 24.58 -22.55 -22.31
C VAL A 243 25.45 -21.50 -22.99
N SER A 244 26.26 -20.81 -22.21
CA SER A 244 27.34 -20.01 -22.77
C SER A 244 28.38 -21.02 -23.20
N ASP A 245 28.31 -21.43 -24.47
CA ASP A 245 29.43 -22.06 -25.16
C ASP A 245 30.52 -21.00 -25.35
N PHE A 246 31.15 -20.59 -24.26
CA PHE A 246 32.42 -19.88 -24.30
C PHE A 246 33.52 -20.92 -24.05
N VAL A 247 34.08 -21.42 -25.14
CA VAL A 247 35.31 -22.20 -25.12
C VAL A 247 36.46 -21.19 -25.09
N GLU A 248 37.22 -21.14 -23.99
CA GLU A 248 38.50 -20.42 -23.95
C GLU A 248 39.44 -21.01 -25.00
N PRO A 249 40.02 -20.22 -25.92
CA PRO A 249 41.06 -20.72 -26.81
C PRO A 249 42.30 -21.09 -26.00
N GLU A 250 42.90 -22.24 -26.31
CA GLU A 250 44.14 -22.69 -25.67
C GLU A 250 45.24 -21.63 -25.82
N VAL A 251 45.95 -21.38 -24.72
CA VAL A 251 47.07 -20.44 -24.67
C VAL A 251 48.17 -20.93 -25.62
N LEU A 252 48.44 -20.16 -26.68
CA LEU A 252 49.58 -20.40 -27.57
C LEU A 252 50.87 -20.37 -26.74
N ALA A 253 51.49 -21.53 -26.57
CA ALA A 253 52.82 -21.64 -26.01
C ALA A 253 53.84 -21.09 -27.03
N SER A 254 54.27 -19.85 -26.78
CA SER A 254 55.44 -19.15 -27.34
C SER A 254 55.47 -18.84 -28.84
N VAL A 255 55.70 -17.54 -29.10
CA VAL A 255 56.14 -16.78 -30.31
C VAL A 255 55.90 -17.41 -31.67
#